data_AF-A0A292SIT8-F1
#
_entry.id   AF-A0A292SIT8-F1
#
_cell.length_a   1.000
_cell.length_b   1.000
_cell.length_c   1.000
_cell.angle_alpha   90.00
_cell.angle_beta   90.00
_cell.angle_gamma   90.00
#
_symmetry.space_group_name_H-M   'P 1'
#
loop_
_entity.id
_entity.type
_entity.pdbx_description
1 polymer ?
#
loop_
_entity_poly.entity_id
_entity_poly.type
_entity_poly.pdbx_seq_one_letter_code
_entity_poly.pdbx_strand_id
1 'polypeptide(L)'
;MSEVLSLKNSEELLEKTRQKCAESQKCPLGQTRTKSVFSSGAINNKLMLIGEAPGYWEDQKGEPFVGKAGQLLDKIFASVGLSRQNDVYICNTLK
;
A
#
# COMPACT_ATOMS: atom_id res chain seq x y z
N MET A 1 24.86 0.30 -12.29
CA MET A 1 24.47 1.69 -12.65
C MET A 1 23.09 1.74 -13.33
N SER A 2 22.79 0.81 -14.27
CA SER A 2 21.46 0.70 -14.92
C SER A 2 20.33 0.31 -13.96
N GLU A 3 20.58 -0.65 -13.07
CA GLU A 3 19.57 -1.17 -12.12
C GLU A 3 19.14 -0.11 -11.09
N VAL A 4 20.09 0.68 -10.59
CA VAL A 4 19.82 1.83 -9.70
C VAL A 4 19.02 2.93 -10.40
N LEU A 5 19.28 3.17 -11.69
CA LEU A 5 18.49 4.12 -12.50
C LEU A 5 17.05 3.61 -12.70
N SER A 6 16.88 2.31 -12.93
CA SER A 6 15.58 1.65 -13.06
C SER A 6 14.76 1.70 -11.76
N LEU A 7 15.40 1.48 -10.60
CA LEU A 7 14.74 1.52 -9.29
C LEU A 7 14.22 2.93 -8.96
N LYS A 8 15.03 3.97 -9.23
CA LYS A 8 14.63 5.38 -9.07
C LYS A 8 13.40 5.74 -9.92
N ASN A 9 13.34 5.25 -11.16
CA ASN A 9 12.18 5.48 -12.03
C ASN A 9 10.90 4.83 -11.48
N SER A 10 11.00 3.63 -10.88
CA SER A 10 9.84 2.94 -10.30
C SER A 10 9.30 3.68 -9.07
N GLU A 11 10.16 4.16 -8.18
CA GLU A 11 9.74 4.94 -7.00
C GLU A 11 9.07 6.25 -7.41
N GLU A 12 9.65 6.97 -8.39
CA GLU A 12 9.06 8.20 -8.91
C GLU A 12 7.69 7.96 -9.58
N LEU A 13 7.56 6.86 -10.33
CA LEU A 13 6.28 6.48 -10.95
C LEU A 13 5.23 6.11 -9.91
N LEU A 14 5.62 5.40 -8.84
CA LEU A 14 4.73 5.07 -7.73
C LEU A 14 4.26 6.32 -7.01
N GLU A 15 5.14 7.29 -6.77
CA GLU A 15 4.77 8.55 -6.11
C GLU A 15 3.82 9.38 -6.98
N LYS A 16 4.09 9.50 -8.28
CA LYS A 16 3.15 10.15 -9.23
C LYS A 16 1.79 9.46 -9.24
N THR A 17 1.76 8.13 -9.11
CA THR A 17 0.52 7.37 -9.09
C THR A 17 -0.22 7.55 -7.75
N ARG A 18 0.50 7.59 -6.63
CA ARG A 18 -0.03 7.88 -5.30
C ARG A 18 -0.77 9.21 -5.28
N GLN A 19 -0.17 10.26 -5.83
CA GLN A 19 -0.77 11.60 -5.93
C GLN A 19 -2.06 11.59 -6.75
N LYS A 20 -2.04 10.96 -7.94
CA LYS A 20 -3.24 10.80 -8.78
C LYS A 20 -4.37 10.06 -8.06
N CYS A 21 -4.05 9.03 -7.26
CA CYS A 21 -5.05 8.31 -6.47
C CYS A 21 -5.61 9.19 -5.34
N ALA A 22 -4.75 9.95 -4.64
CA ALA A 22 -5.15 10.85 -3.57
C ALA A 22 -6.15 11.92 -4.02
N GLU A 23 -5.98 12.42 -5.25
CA GLU A 23 -6.85 13.44 -5.86
C GLU A 23 -8.04 12.85 -6.62
N SER A 24 -8.09 11.54 -6.82
CA SER A 24 -9.11 10.91 -7.66
C SER A 24 -10.51 11.05 -7.06
N GLN A 25 -11.39 11.68 -7.83
CA GLN A 25 -12.84 11.82 -7.58
C GLN A 25 -13.68 11.05 -8.62
N LYS A 26 -13.08 10.07 -9.29
CA LYS A 26 -13.69 9.33 -10.42
C LYS A 26 -14.79 8.36 -10.00
N CYS A 27 -15.01 8.15 -8.70
CA CYS A 27 -16.07 7.31 -8.17
C CYS A 27 -16.58 7.87 -6.83
N PRO A 28 -17.77 7.43 -6.36
CA PRO A 28 -18.35 7.93 -5.10
C PRO A 28 -17.45 7.76 -3.87
N LEU A 29 -16.62 6.70 -3.84
CA LEU A 29 -15.70 6.44 -2.71
C LEU A 29 -14.67 7.57 -2.52
N GLY A 30 -14.28 8.24 -3.59
CA GLY A 30 -13.34 9.36 -3.49
C GLY A 30 -13.91 10.60 -2.81
N GLN A 31 -15.24 10.70 -2.78
CA GLN A 31 -15.96 11.81 -2.16
C GLN A 31 -16.19 11.56 -0.66
N THR A 32 -16.11 10.31 -0.21
CA THR A 32 -16.46 9.91 1.17
C THR A 32 -15.26 9.54 2.03
N ARG A 33 -14.12 9.17 1.43
CA ARG A 33 -12.90 8.80 2.19
C ARG A 33 -12.31 10.00 2.94
N THR A 34 -11.70 9.75 4.09
CA THR A 34 -10.91 10.75 4.84
C THR A 34 -9.52 10.89 4.21
N LYS A 35 -8.87 9.76 3.91
CA LYS A 35 -7.55 9.73 3.26
C LYS A 35 -7.53 8.62 2.23
N SER A 36 -6.86 8.85 1.10
CA SER A 36 -6.57 7.75 0.18
C SER A 36 -5.54 6.82 0.77
N VAL A 37 -5.75 5.52 0.61
CA VAL A 37 -4.86 4.47 1.12
C VAL A 37 -4.21 3.77 -0.07
N PHE A 38 -3.05 4.28 -0.49
CA PHE A 38 -2.41 3.83 -1.71
C PHE A 38 -1.65 2.51 -1.53
N SER A 39 -0.56 2.52 -0.76
CA SER A 39 0.30 1.35 -0.52
C SER A 39 1.24 1.57 0.68
N SER A 40 1.84 0.48 1.19
CA SER A 40 2.95 0.48 2.15
C SER A 40 3.92 -0.69 1.90
N GLY A 41 5.01 -0.75 2.66
CA GLY A 41 5.96 -1.87 2.66
C GLY A 41 7.08 -1.75 1.62
N ALA A 42 7.75 -2.87 1.35
CA ALA A 42 8.96 -2.92 0.53
C ALA A 42 8.67 -2.76 -0.97
N ILE A 43 9.12 -1.65 -1.55
CA ILE A 43 9.07 -1.43 -2.99
C ILE A 43 10.07 -2.36 -3.69
N ASN A 44 9.74 -2.81 -4.91
CA ASN A 44 10.59 -3.68 -5.75
C ASN A 44 10.89 -5.06 -5.13
N ASN A 45 10.02 -5.55 -4.23
CA ASN A 45 10.09 -6.93 -3.74
C ASN A 45 9.32 -7.90 -4.65
N LYS A 46 9.64 -9.19 -4.56
CA LYS A 46 9.01 -10.27 -5.33
C LYS A 46 7.59 -10.59 -4.84
N LEU A 47 7.25 -10.21 -3.61
CA LEU A 47 5.95 -10.47 -3.01
C LEU A 47 5.12 -9.19 -2.90
N MET A 48 3.93 -9.24 -3.49
CA MET A 48 2.90 -8.21 -3.37
C MET A 48 1.63 -8.81 -2.77
N LEU A 49 1.09 -8.15 -1.75
CA LEU A 49 -0.21 -8.49 -1.17
C LEU A 49 -1.26 -7.45 -1.56
N ILE A 50 -2.40 -7.92 -2.06
CA ILE A 50 -3.50 -7.08 -2.52
C ILE A 50 -4.76 -7.46 -1.73
N GLY A 51 -5.26 -6.53 -0.92
CA GLY A 51 -6.56 -6.65 -0.25
C GLY A 51 -7.72 -6.11 -1.10
N GLU A 52 -8.91 -6.12 -0.51
CA GLU A 52 -10.13 -5.63 -1.17
C GLU A 52 -10.21 -4.10 -1.13
N ALA A 53 -10.36 -3.52 0.06
CA ALA A 53 -10.58 -2.10 0.26
C ALA A 53 -10.01 -1.60 1.60
N PRO A 54 -9.76 -0.29 1.75
CA PRO A 54 -9.42 0.30 3.05
C PRO A 54 -10.59 0.18 4.03
N GLY A 55 -10.31 -0.29 5.24
CA GLY A 55 -11.25 -0.25 6.35
C GLY A 55 -11.23 1.10 7.08
N TYR A 56 -11.98 1.19 8.18
CA TYR A 56 -12.07 2.40 8.99
C TYR A 56 -10.71 2.91 9.47
N TRP A 57 -9.88 2.05 10.06
CA TRP A 57 -8.58 2.47 10.61
C TRP A 57 -7.58 2.82 9.52
N GLU A 58 -7.65 2.11 8.39
CA GLU A 58 -6.86 2.40 7.21
C GLU A 58 -7.21 3.78 6.65
N ASP A 59 -8.49 4.10 6.47
CA ASP A 59 -8.97 5.40 6.00
C ASP A 59 -8.55 6.55 6.93
N GLN A 60 -8.64 6.36 8.25
CA GLN A 60 -8.23 7.38 9.22
C GLN A 60 -6.72 7.62 9.22
N LYS A 61 -5.91 6.57 9.02
CA LYS A 61 -4.45 6.67 9.05
C LYS A 61 -3.83 6.99 7.70
N GLY A 62 -4.45 6.61 6.59
CA GLY A 62 -3.86 6.68 5.24
C GLY A 62 -2.94 5.51 4.92
N GLU A 63 -3.01 4.41 5.68
CA GLU A 63 -2.09 3.27 5.60
C GLU A 63 -2.85 1.94 5.51
N PRO A 64 -2.44 1.01 4.63
CA PRO A 64 -3.15 -0.25 4.45
C PRO A 64 -2.82 -1.25 5.56
N PHE A 65 -3.84 -2.06 5.94
CA PHE A 65 -3.73 -3.12 6.94
C PHE A 65 -3.15 -2.64 8.27
N VAL A 66 -3.80 -1.67 8.91
CA VAL A 66 -3.41 -1.10 10.21
C VAL A 66 -4.43 -1.38 11.32
N GLY A 67 -5.58 -1.96 10.97
CA GLY A 67 -6.57 -2.50 11.90
C GLY A 67 -6.25 -3.91 12.41
N LYS A 68 -7.25 -4.58 13.02
CA LYS A 68 -7.11 -5.94 13.59
C LYS A 68 -6.64 -6.98 12.56
N ALA A 69 -7.17 -6.91 11.33
CA ALA A 69 -6.77 -7.80 10.25
C ALA A 69 -5.29 -7.60 9.88
N GLY A 70 -4.81 -6.36 9.89
CA GLY A 70 -3.39 -6.05 9.65
C GLY A 70 -2.47 -6.59 10.74
N GLN A 71 -2.87 -6.50 12.01
CA GLN A 71 -2.12 -7.08 13.12
C GLN A 71 -2.02 -8.61 13.03
N LEU A 72 -3.10 -9.28 12.57
CA LEU A 72 -3.06 -10.72 12.29
C LEU A 72 -2.13 -11.02 11.12
N LEU A 73 -2.20 -10.22 10.06
CA LEU A 73 -1.33 -10.37 8.88
C LEU A 73 0.16 -10.23 9.26
N ASP A 74 0.51 -9.26 10.10
CA ASP A 74 1.89 -9.08 10.58
C ASP A 74 2.37 -10.33 11.36
N LYS A 75 1.50 -10.99 12.14
CA LYS A 75 1.82 -12.27 12.82
C LYS A 75 2.02 -13.41 11.82
N ILE A 76 1.21 -13.46 10.75
CA ILE A 76 1.37 -14.46 9.69
C ILE A 76 2.72 -14.29 9.00
N PHE A 77 3.09 -13.06 8.62
CA PHE A 77 4.41 -12.79 8.05
C PHE A 77 5.54 -13.20 9.00
N ALA A 78 5.46 -12.81 10.27
CA ALA A 78 6.47 -13.19 11.26
C ALA A 78 6.61 -14.72 11.41
N SER A 79 5.50 -15.46 11.31
CA SER A 79 5.52 -16.94 11.41
C SER A 79 6.31 -17.63 10.30
N VAL A 80 6.52 -16.96 9.17
CA VAL A 80 7.29 -17.45 8.02
C VAL A 80 8.58 -16.65 7.80
N GLY A 81 9.01 -15.87 8.79
CA GLY A 81 10.26 -15.10 8.73
C GLY A 81 10.21 -13.87 7.81
N LEU A 82 9.03 -13.36 7.51
CA LEU A 82 8.82 -12.15 6.69
C LEU A 82 8.38 -10.96 7.53
N SER A 83 8.59 -9.76 7.00
CA SER A 83 8.18 -8.48 7.56
C SER A 83 7.59 -7.57 6.48
N ARG A 84 6.62 -6.72 6.83
CA ARG A 84 6.06 -5.78 5.84
C ARG A 84 7.09 -4.78 5.32
N GLN A 85 8.03 -4.37 6.16
CA GLN A 85 8.97 -3.30 5.86
C GLN A 85 10.01 -3.74 4.82
N ASN A 86 10.41 -5.02 4.88
CA ASN A 86 11.51 -5.53 4.06
C ASN A 86 11.05 -6.45 2.94
N ASP A 87 9.92 -7.15 3.11
CA ASP A 87 9.63 -8.33 2.29
C ASP A 87 8.39 -8.21 1.41
N VAL A 88 7.47 -7.28 1.72
CA VAL A 88 6.14 -7.26 1.09
C VAL A 88 5.74 -5.86 0.65
N TYR A 89 5.35 -5.70 -0.60
CA TYR A 89 4.60 -4.53 -1.05
C TYR A 89 3.10 -4.76 -0.83
N ILE A 90 2.42 -3.85 -0.11
CA ILE A 90 1.04 -4.08 0.33
C ILE A 90 0.14 -2.97 -0.19
N CYS A 91 -0.99 -3.34 -0.79
CA CYS A 91 -2.01 -2.39 -1.23
C CYS A 91 -3.42 -3.02 -1.22
N ASN A 92 -4.44 -2.24 -1.59
CA ASN A 92 -5.81 -2.71 -1.81
C ASN A 92 -6.24 -2.52 -3.28
N THR A 93 -7.23 -3.28 -3.72
CA THR A 93 -7.85 -3.15 -5.04
C THR A 93 -8.55 -1.79 -5.18
N LEU A 94 -9.29 -1.38 -4.13
CA LEU A 94 -9.85 -0.03 -3.99
C LEU A 94 -8.90 0.86 -3.15
N LYS A 95 -8.95 2.18 -3.35
CA LYS A 95 -8.01 3.16 -2.77
C LYS A 95 -8.68 4.26 -1.98
#